data_AF-A0A2N8PG85-F1
#
_entry.id   AF-A0A2N8PG85-F1
#
_cell.length_a   1.000
_cell.length_b   1.000
_cell.length_c   1.000
_cell.angle_alpha   90.00
_cell.angle_beta   90.00
_cell.angle_gamma   90.00
#
_symmetry.space_group_name_H-M   'P 1'
#
loop_
_entity.id
_entity.type
_entity.pdbx_description
1 polymer ?
#
loop_
_entity_poly.entity_id
_entity_poly.type
_entity_poly.pdbx_seq_one_letter_code
_entity_poly.pdbx_strand_id
1 'polypeptide(L)'
;MSSTGSTNLHVGAAVAEIEGLYTALRSARNERHRERILADLAQAGRRLTALAQPPQGTRGSVRPRSRWERRRLLAARGADLVAAFATGDGWRHLARSKGRA
;
A
#
# COMPACT_ATOMS: atom_id res chain seq x y z
N MET A 1 17.12 14.04 13.55
CA MET A 1 15.76 13.58 13.93
C MET A 1 14.66 14.35 13.15
N SER A 2 14.86 14.65 11.86
CA SER A 2 13.91 15.44 11.03
C SER A 2 13.10 14.63 10.01
N SER A 3 13.15 13.30 10.08
CA SER A 3 12.59 12.43 9.04
C SER A 3 11.07 12.26 9.16
N THR A 4 10.55 12.07 10.38
CA THR A 4 9.14 11.72 10.58
C THR A 4 8.19 12.90 10.30
N GLY A 5 8.57 14.12 10.70
CA GLY A 5 7.78 15.32 10.41
C GLY A 5 7.68 15.59 8.91
N SER A 6 8.79 15.42 8.18
CA SER A 6 8.80 15.52 6.71
C SER A 6 7.89 14.44 6.10
N THR A 7 8.01 13.17 6.49
CA THR A 7 7.14 12.10 5.98
C THR A 7 5.66 12.38 6.22
N ASN A 8 5.29 12.87 7.41
CA ASN A 8 3.90 13.21 7.73
C ASN A 8 3.35 14.33 6.83
N LEU A 9 4.15 15.34 6.50
CA LEU A 9 3.76 16.40 5.57
C LEU A 9 3.53 15.86 4.15
N HIS A 10 4.40 14.96 3.67
CA HIS A 10 4.24 14.34 2.36
C HIS A 10 3.00 13.45 2.28
N VAL A 11 2.70 12.70 3.36
CA VAL A 11 1.46 11.92 3.48
C VAL A 11 0.24 12.84 3.46
N GLY A 12 0.26 13.93 4.25
CA GLY A 12 -0.83 14.91 4.28
C GLY A 12 -1.08 15.57 2.92
N ALA A 13 -0.01 15.94 2.21
CA ALA A 13 -0.11 16.49 0.86
C ALA A 13 -0.72 15.50 -0.14
N ALA A 14 -0.31 14.22 -0.09
CA ALA A 14 -0.86 13.19 -0.96
C ALA A 14 -2.35 12.92 -0.67
N VAL A 15 -2.78 12.98 0.59
CA VAL A 15 -4.20 12.86 0.97
C VAL A 15 -5.01 14.04 0.42
N ALA A 16 -4.52 15.28 0.60
CA ALA A 16 -5.19 16.47 0.09
C ALA A 16 -5.34 16.46 -1.45
N GLU A 17 -4.32 15.96 -2.17
CA GLU A 17 -4.38 15.76 -3.62
C GLU A 17 -5.49 14.78 -4.02
N ILE A 18 -5.60 13.64 -3.33
CA ILE A 18 -6.64 12.63 -3.58
C ILE A 18 -8.04 13.20 -3.32
N GLU A 19 -8.22 13.95 -2.23
CA GLU A 19 -9.49 14.61 -1.90
C GLU A 19 -9.90 15.64 -2.97
N GLY A 20 -8.94 16.41 -3.47
CA GLY A 20 -9.14 17.36 -4.57
C GLY A 20 -9.56 16.65 -5.87
N LEU A 21 -8.86 15.58 -6.24
CA LEU A 21 -9.18 14.77 -7.42
C LEU A 21 -10.55 14.08 -7.30
N TYR A 22 -10.91 13.58 -6.12
CA TYR A 22 -12.23 12.99 -5.88
C TYR A 22 -13.35 14.02 -6.00
N THR A 23 -13.14 15.22 -5.48
CA THR A 23 -14.08 16.35 -5.64
C THR A 23 -14.25 16.76 -7.10
N ALA A 24 -13.15 16.82 -7.85
CA ALA A 24 -13.18 17.07 -9.29
C ALA A 24 -13.94 15.96 -10.05
N LEU A 25 -13.70 14.69 -9.68
CA LEU A 25 -14.39 13.53 -10.26
C LEU A 25 -15.91 13.59 -10.06
N ARG A 26 -16.35 14.00 -8.86
CA ARG A 26 -17.78 14.19 -8.54
C ARG A 26 -18.45 15.28 -9.39
N SER A 27 -17.66 16.23 -9.87
CA SER A 27 -18.12 17.39 -10.64
C SER A 27 -17.98 17.19 -12.15
N ALA A 28 -17.23 16.16 -12.59
CA ALA A 28 -16.92 15.92 -13.99
C ALA A 28 -18.14 15.41 -14.77
N ARG A 29 -18.53 16.15 -15.82
CA ARG A 29 -19.63 15.80 -16.73
C ARG A 29 -19.18 15.17 -18.05
N ASN A 30 -17.87 15.22 -18.35
CA ASN A 30 -17.30 14.72 -19.60
C ASN A 30 -16.52 13.43 -19.33
N GLU A 31 -16.81 12.38 -20.09
CA GLU A 31 -16.19 11.06 -19.93
C GLU A 31 -14.67 11.09 -20.10
N ARG A 32 -14.15 11.78 -21.11
CA ARG A 32 -12.69 11.88 -21.32
C ARG A 32 -11.98 12.62 -20.17
N HIS A 33 -12.67 13.57 -19.56
CA HIS A 33 -12.15 14.29 -18.40
C HIS A 33 -12.19 13.41 -17.15
N ARG A 34 -13.27 12.65 -16.98
CA ARG A 34 -13.46 11.67 -15.92
C ARG A 34 -12.39 10.58 -15.95
N GLU A 35 -12.09 10.02 -17.12
CA GLU A 35 -11.03 9.02 -17.30
C GLU A 35 -9.65 9.54 -16.89
N ARG A 36 -9.32 10.79 -17.26
CA ARG A 36 -8.07 11.43 -16.84
C ARG A 36 -7.99 11.59 -15.33
N ILE A 37 -9.06 12.09 -14.70
CA ILE A 37 -9.11 12.22 -13.24
C ILE A 37 -8.94 10.86 -12.56
N LEU A 38 -9.54 9.79 -13.09
CA LEU A 38 -9.36 8.44 -12.54
C LEU A 38 -7.89 7.95 -12.66
N ALA A 39 -7.22 8.25 -13.78
CA ALA A 39 -5.81 7.92 -13.96
C ALA A 39 -4.91 8.68 -12.95
N ASP A 40 -5.18 9.97 -12.76
CA ASP A 40 -4.48 10.81 -11.80
C ASP A 40 -4.70 10.32 -10.36
N LEU A 41 -5.93 9.92 -10.04
CA LEU A 41 -6.31 9.38 -8.73
C LEU A 41 -5.60 8.05 -8.45
N ALA A 42 -5.48 7.17 -9.46
CA ALA A 42 -4.70 5.95 -9.36
C ALA A 42 -3.20 6.23 -9.14
N GLN A 43 -2.65 7.24 -9.82
CA GLN A 43 -1.26 7.66 -9.66
C GLN A 43 -1.00 8.24 -8.27
N ALA A 44 -1.91 9.07 -7.75
CA ALA A 44 -1.83 9.63 -6.40
C ALA A 44 -1.93 8.52 -5.33
N GLY A 45 -2.82 7.54 -5.50
CA GLY A 45 -2.92 6.38 -4.62
C GLY A 45 -1.64 5.53 -4.55
N ARG A 46 -0.97 5.32 -5.69
CA ARG A 46 0.36 4.65 -5.73
C ARG A 46 1.41 5.44 -4.96
N ARG A 47 1.45 6.77 -5.12
CA ARG A 47 2.37 7.66 -4.40
C ARG A 47 2.13 7.62 -2.89
N LEU A 48 0.87 7.71 -2.46
CA LEU A 48 0.51 7.60 -1.03
C LEU A 48 0.95 6.24 -0.45
N THR A 49 0.73 5.15 -1.20
CA THR A 49 1.16 3.81 -0.77
C THR A 49 2.68 3.75 -0.60
N ALA A 50 3.45 4.32 -1.52
CA ALA A 50 4.92 4.37 -1.41
C ALA A 50 5.39 5.20 -0.21
N LEU A 51 4.69 6.30 0.12
CA LEU A 51 4.99 7.14 1.29
C LEU A 51 4.60 6.49 2.62
N ALA A 52 3.50 5.72 2.63
CA ALA A 52 2.98 5.08 3.83
C ALA A 52 3.63 3.72 4.13
N GLN A 53 4.25 3.08 3.14
CA GLN A 53 5.04 1.89 3.42
C GLN A 53 6.30 2.27 4.19
N PRO A 54 6.54 1.68 5.37
CA PRO A 54 7.84 1.83 6.01
C PRO A 54 8.91 1.32 5.02
N PRO A 55 10.10 1.96 4.96
CA PRO A 55 11.20 1.38 4.20
C PRO A 55 11.33 -0.06 4.70
N GLN A 56 11.30 -1.02 3.77
CA GLN A 56 11.60 -2.42 4.05
C GLN A 56 13.08 -2.48 4.46
N GLY A 57 13.37 -1.98 5.67
CA GLY A 57 14.60 -2.25 6.37
C GLY A 57 14.66 -3.75 6.48
N THR A 58 15.66 -4.30 5.80
CA THR A 58 16.23 -5.63 5.92
C THR A 58 15.37 -6.58 6.73
N ARG A 59 14.79 -7.60 6.09
CA ARG A 59 14.17 -8.76 6.73
C ARG A 59 15.19 -9.48 7.64
N GLY A 60 15.60 -8.85 8.73
CA GLY A 60 16.20 -9.50 9.87
C GLY A 60 15.10 -10.32 10.48
N SER A 61 15.32 -11.62 10.58
CA SER A 61 14.52 -12.53 11.38
C SER A 61 14.59 -12.10 12.86
N VAL A 62 13.91 -11.01 13.21
CA VAL A 62 13.74 -10.60 14.60
C VAL A 62 12.53 -11.36 15.10
N ARG A 63 12.81 -12.41 15.88
CA ARG A 63 11.78 -13.16 16.59
C ARG A 63 10.95 -12.17 17.43
N PRO A 64 9.61 -12.12 17.28
CA PRO A 64 8.78 -11.14 17.98
C PRO A 64 8.95 -11.30 19.49
N ARG A 65 9.24 -10.19 20.18
CA ARG A 65 9.56 -10.17 21.62
C ARG A 65 8.30 -10.13 22.48
N SER A 66 7.16 -9.76 21.90
CA SER A 66 5.87 -9.76 22.60
C SER A 66 4.75 -10.51 21.87
N ARG A 67 3.71 -10.89 22.61
CA ARG A 67 2.49 -11.51 22.05
C ARG A 67 1.78 -10.57 21.07
N TRP A 68 1.79 -9.27 21.35
CA TRP A 68 1.13 -8.27 20.51
C TRP A 68 1.87 -8.06 19.18
N GLU A 69 3.20 -7.99 19.22
CA GLU A 69 4.04 -7.99 18.01
C GLU A 69 3.83 -9.24 17.16
N ARG A 70 3.75 -10.41 17.81
CA ARG A 70 3.45 -11.68 17.11
C ARG A 70 2.10 -11.63 16.40
N ARG A 71 1.06 -11.11 17.06
CA ARG A 71 -0.28 -10.93 16.44
C ARG A 71 -0.23 -9.96 15.26
N ARG A 72 0.48 -8.85 15.39
CA ARG A 72 0.63 -7.84 14.32
C ARG A 72 1.38 -8.40 13.11
N LEU A 73 2.44 -9.17 13.33
CA LEU A 73 3.20 -9.82 12.27
C LEU A 73 2.38 -10.89 11.53
N LEU A 74 1.59 -11.68 12.27
CA LEU A 74 0.67 -12.65 11.66
C LEU A 74 -0.43 -11.97 10.84
N ALA A 75 -0.98 -10.85 11.32
CA ALA A 75 -1.96 -10.07 10.56
C ALA A 75 -1.37 -9.48 9.28
N ALA A 76 -0.16 -8.91 9.34
CA ALA A 76 0.55 -8.40 8.18
C ALA A 76 0.82 -9.52 7.14
N ARG A 77 1.29 -10.68 7.60
CA ARG A 77 1.51 -11.85 6.72
C ARG A 77 0.22 -12.37 6.09
N GLY A 78 -0.90 -12.32 6.81
CA GLY A 78 -2.22 -12.65 6.26
C GLY A 78 -2.65 -11.68 5.17
N ALA A 79 -2.44 -10.38 5.37
CA ALA A 79 -2.73 -9.35 4.37
C ALA A 79 -1.87 -9.52 3.11
N ASP A 80 -0.58 -9.85 3.26
CA ASP A 80 0.32 -10.13 2.13
C ASP A 80 -0.17 -11.32 1.29
N LEU A 81 -0.69 -12.38 1.93
CA LEU A 81 -1.25 -13.55 1.23
C LEU A 81 -2.54 -13.21 0.48
N VAL A 82 -3.42 -12.40 1.07
CA VAL A 82 -4.64 -11.94 0.41
C VAL A 82 -4.30 -11.05 -0.80
N ALA A 83 -3.33 -10.15 -0.64
CA ALA A 83 -2.85 -9.31 -1.73
C ALA A 83 -2.26 -10.15 -2.87
N ALA A 84 -1.40 -11.12 -2.56
CA ALA A 84 -0.81 -12.03 -3.56
C ALA A 84 -1.87 -12.88 -4.29
N PHE A 85 -2.94 -13.28 -3.60
CA PHE A 85 -4.06 -13.99 -4.23
C PHE A 85 -4.87 -13.06 -5.14
N ALA A 86 -5.16 -11.84 -4.69
CA ALA A 86 -5.90 -10.84 -5.46
C ALA A 86 -5.16 -10.39 -6.73
N THR A 87 -3.82 -10.36 -6.71
CA THR A 87 -3.00 -10.01 -7.89
C THR A 87 -2.73 -11.18 -8.83
N GLY A 88 -3.27 -12.37 -8.59
CA GLY A 88 -3.10 -13.55 -9.46
C GLY A 88 -1.76 -14.28 -9.29
N ASP A 89 -0.88 -13.83 -8.40
CA ASP A 89 0.42 -14.45 -8.11
C ASP A 89 0.35 -15.57 -7.06
N GLY A 90 -0.80 -15.74 -6.41
CA GLY A 90 -1.02 -16.76 -5.37
C GLY A 90 -0.68 -18.18 -5.82
N TRP A 91 -0.92 -18.52 -7.09
CA TRP A 91 -0.60 -19.84 -7.65
C TRP A 91 0.91 -20.10 -7.78
N ARG A 92 1.72 -19.07 -8.08
CA ARG A 92 3.19 -19.21 -8.19
C ARG A 92 3.83 -19.40 -6.81
N HIS A 93 3.25 -18.79 -5.78
CA HIS A 93 3.76 -18.86 -4.42
C HIS A 93 3.51 -20.24 -3.76
N LEU A 94 2.37 -20.87 -4.06
CA LEU A 94 2.01 -22.20 -3.55
C LEU A 94 2.85 -23.32 -4.20
N ALA A 95 3.16 -23.21 -5.49
CA ALA A 95 4.01 -24.15 -6.20
C ALA A 95 5.45 -24.17 -5.64
N ARG A 96 5.95 -23.01 -5.21
CA ARG A 96 7.31 -22.86 -4.67
C ARG A 96 7.46 -23.42 -3.24
N SER A 97 6.38 -23.48 -2.45
CA SER A 97 6.40 -24.10 -1.11
C SER A 97 6.30 -25.62 -1.14
N LYS A 98 5.82 -26.23 -2.24
CA LYS A 98 5.66 -27.70 -2.36
C LYS A 98 6.96 -28.42 -2.76
N GLY A 99 8.01 -27.70 -3.17
CA GLY A 99 9.31 -28.25 -3.57
C GLY A 99 10.37 -28.31 -2.46
N ARG A 100 10.01 -28.03 -1.21
CA ARG A 100 10.88 -28.20 -0.03
C ARG A 100 10.13 -28.97 1.05
N ALA A 101 9.90 -30.24 0.79
CA ALA A 101 9.61 -31.26 1.79
C ALA A 101 10.57 -32.42 1.54
#